data_AF-A0A7S2A8L1-F1
#
_entry.id   AF-A0A7S2A8L1-F1
#
_cell.length_a   1.000
_cell.length_b   1.000
_cell.length_c   1.000
_cell.angle_alpha   90.00
_cell.angle_beta   90.00
_cell.angle_gamma   90.00
#
_symmetry.space_group_name_H-M   'P 1'
#
loop_
_entity.id
_entity.type
_entity.pdbx_description
1 polymer ?
#
loop_
_entity_poly.entity_id
_entity_poly.type
_entity_poly.pdbx_seq_one_letter_code
_entity_poly.pdbx_strand_id
1 'polypeptide(L)'
;RGRGAAGGSATSGREHIEGSGERSSDDRPGLHRGGGGGGGVEGRNFRLLPGCDVLWTRSPRIESHPYPFPSSPGETFQDGVHAVMANGEAVVPSLMIPGAKIRVRDELSLWDGALWINDRGYDPEGGDFVYGNQRGVPYEMGRVTTFLRGDGDGEGSPPLFATERTVVNGDLKWTLGPRHRTEGLYRERVEAIGGPTAVMTGRKR
;
A
#
# COMPACT_ATOMS: atom_id res chain seq x y z
N ARG A 1 -32.17 19.58 37.77
CA ARG A 1 -31.04 19.26 38.70
C ARG A 1 -30.00 18.56 37.85
N GLY A 2 -28.97 19.18 37.26
CA GLY A 2 -28.06 20.19 37.78
C GLY A 2 -26.74 19.49 38.11
N ARG A 3 -25.71 19.67 37.24
CA ARG A 3 -24.24 19.42 37.35
C ARG A 3 -23.73 19.10 35.91
N GLY A 4 -22.77 19.76 35.29
CA GLY A 4 -21.82 20.79 35.70
C GLY A 4 -20.36 20.29 35.53
N ALA A 5 -19.57 21.03 34.73
CA ALA A 5 -18.09 21.07 34.68
C ALA A 5 -17.34 19.79 34.25
N ALA A 6 -16.08 19.74 33.79
CA ALA A 6 -15.00 20.64 33.35
C ALA A 6 -13.97 19.68 32.67
N GLY A 7 -13.17 20.07 31.67
CA GLY A 7 -11.98 20.91 31.78
C GLY A 7 -10.74 20.08 32.17
N GLY A 8 -9.81 19.89 31.24
CA GLY A 8 -8.54 19.18 31.50
C GLY A 8 -7.58 19.22 30.31
N SER A 9 -6.79 20.29 30.24
CA SER A 9 -5.61 20.46 29.39
C SER A 9 -4.40 19.82 30.08
N ALA A 10 -3.58 19.07 29.35
CA ALA A 10 -2.28 18.60 29.83
C ALA A 10 -1.20 18.83 28.77
N THR A 11 -0.11 19.38 29.27
CA THR A 11 0.99 20.08 28.61
C THR A 11 2.08 19.16 28.06
N SER A 12 2.84 19.75 27.14
CA SER A 12 4.06 19.25 26.49
C SER A 12 5.19 18.88 27.45
N GLY A 13 5.86 17.76 27.17
CA GLY A 13 7.23 17.48 27.60
C GLY A 13 8.12 17.31 26.37
N ARG A 14 8.99 18.29 26.12
CA ARG A 14 9.98 18.31 25.03
C ARG A 14 11.33 18.03 25.69
N GLU A 15 11.87 16.83 25.49
CA GLU A 15 13.23 16.52 25.93
C GLU A 15 14.22 16.79 24.80
N HIS A 16 15.27 17.50 25.19
CA HIS A 16 16.36 18.02 24.40
C HIS A 16 17.56 17.09 24.68
N ILE A 17 18.12 16.46 23.65
CA ILE A 17 19.37 15.71 23.77
C ILE A 17 20.37 16.37 22.83
N GLU A 18 21.32 17.09 23.43
CA GLU A 18 22.58 17.54 22.82
C GLU A 18 23.71 16.62 23.28
N GLY A 19 24.75 16.48 22.44
CA GLY A 19 26.04 15.86 22.80
C GLY A 19 26.65 15.09 21.64
N SER A 20 27.47 15.75 20.80
CA SER A 20 28.95 15.62 20.79
C SER A 20 29.41 14.19 20.49
N GLY A 21 29.94 13.83 19.32
CA GLY A 21 30.97 14.49 18.55
C GLY A 21 32.31 13.88 18.93
N GLU A 22 32.88 13.00 18.09
CA GLU A 22 34.33 12.80 17.99
C GLU A 22 34.70 12.05 16.71
N ARG A 23 35.72 12.59 16.05
CA ARG A 23 36.28 12.17 14.76
C ARG A 23 37.32 11.08 15.02
N SER A 24 37.26 9.99 14.26
CA SER A 24 38.41 9.11 14.08
C SER A 24 38.77 9.05 12.61
N SER A 25 39.92 9.66 12.29
CA SER A 25 40.60 9.59 11.01
C SER A 25 41.49 8.35 11.02
N ASP A 26 41.01 7.24 10.43
CA ASP A 26 41.86 6.10 10.11
C ASP A 26 42.11 6.06 8.60
N ASP A 27 43.26 6.63 8.25
CA ASP A 27 43.89 6.55 6.94
C ASP A 27 44.55 5.17 6.81
N ARG A 28 44.04 4.31 5.92
CA ARG A 28 44.72 3.09 5.51
C ARG A 28 44.70 2.95 3.98
N PRO A 29 45.86 3.02 3.31
CA PRO A 29 45.97 2.68 1.90
C PRO A 29 46.08 1.14 1.77
N GLY A 30 45.05 0.53 1.18
CA GLY A 30 44.96 -0.93 1.10
C GLY A 30 44.36 -1.42 -0.22
N LEU A 31 45.25 -1.73 -1.15
CA LEU A 31 45.16 -2.84 -2.12
C LEU A 31 43.90 -2.94 -2.99
N HIS A 32 44.07 -2.58 -4.27
CA HIS A 32 43.25 -3.04 -5.38
C HIS A 32 43.11 -4.58 -5.38
N ARG A 33 41.96 -5.07 -4.94
CA ARG A 33 41.43 -6.38 -5.33
C ARG A 33 40.30 -6.15 -6.33
N GLY A 34 40.49 -6.66 -7.55
CA GLY A 34 39.43 -6.80 -8.52
C GLY A 34 38.32 -7.67 -7.95
N GLY A 35 37.15 -7.06 -7.74
CA GLY A 35 35.90 -7.71 -7.38
C GLY A 35 34.90 -7.46 -8.50
N GLY A 36 34.31 -8.54 -9.00
CA GLY A 36 33.38 -8.53 -10.13
C GLY A 36 32.25 -7.52 -9.98
N GLY A 37 31.78 -7.02 -11.12
CA GLY A 37 30.69 -6.06 -11.23
C GLY A 37 29.41 -6.55 -10.58
N GLY A 38 29.30 -6.34 -9.26
CA GLY A 38 28.03 -6.12 -8.62
C GLY A 38 27.53 -4.78 -9.14
N GLY A 39 26.53 -4.81 -10.03
CA GLY A 39 25.81 -3.62 -10.43
C GLY A 39 25.31 -2.94 -9.17
N GLY A 40 26.00 -1.89 -8.75
CA GLY A 40 25.60 -1.06 -7.63
C GLY A 40 24.19 -0.62 -7.91
N VAL A 41 23.24 -1.12 -7.13
CA VAL A 41 21.91 -0.55 -7.09
C VAL A 41 22.15 0.83 -6.49
N GLU A 42 22.35 1.84 -7.34
CA GLU A 42 22.37 3.24 -6.94
C GLU A 42 21.20 3.42 -5.97
N GLY A 43 21.53 3.77 -4.73
CA GLY A 43 20.58 3.78 -3.64
C GLY A 43 19.35 4.55 -4.08
N ARG A 44 18.22 3.84 -4.26
CA ARG A 44 16.97 4.49 -4.62
C ARG A 44 16.65 5.44 -3.48
N ASN A 45 16.77 6.74 -3.73
CA ASN A 45 16.40 7.76 -2.77
C ASN A 45 14.88 7.68 -2.60
N PHE A 46 14.42 6.99 -1.56
CA PHE A 46 13.03 6.99 -1.17
C PHE A 46 12.69 8.37 -0.62
N ARG A 47 11.73 9.04 -1.27
CA ARG A 47 11.17 10.30 -0.76
C ARG A 47 9.88 9.98 -0.01
N LEU A 48 9.88 10.23 1.29
CA LEU A 48 8.65 10.18 2.07
C LEU A 48 7.68 11.25 1.57
N LEU A 49 6.39 10.90 1.52
CA LEU A 49 5.30 11.80 1.17
C LEU A 49 4.60 12.25 2.46
N PRO A 50 4.85 13.47 2.95
CA PRO A 50 4.25 13.94 4.19
C PRO A 50 2.72 13.93 4.11
N GLY A 51 2.08 13.40 5.15
CA GLY A 51 0.63 13.37 5.27
C GLY A 51 -0.04 12.15 4.62
N CYS A 52 0.71 11.31 3.89
CA CYS A 52 0.22 10.10 3.24
C CYS A 52 0.24 8.85 4.14
N ASP A 53 0.42 9.03 5.44
CA ASP A 53 0.41 7.92 6.40
C ASP A 53 -0.99 7.28 6.47
N VAL A 54 -1.04 5.96 6.61
CA VAL A 54 -2.28 5.20 6.83
C VAL A 54 -2.25 4.51 8.18
N LEU A 55 -3.37 4.53 8.89
CA LEU A 55 -3.53 3.95 10.22
C LEU A 55 -4.33 2.66 10.12
N TRP A 56 -3.68 1.53 10.41
CA TRP A 56 -4.32 0.23 10.43
C TRP A 56 -4.97 -0.04 11.79
N THR A 57 -6.18 -0.59 11.79
CA THR A 57 -6.94 -0.94 12.98
C THR A 57 -7.83 -2.15 12.76
N ARG A 58 -8.03 -2.93 13.83
CA ARG A 58 -9.06 -3.99 13.89
C ARG A 58 -10.36 -3.49 14.50
N SER A 59 -10.42 -2.22 14.91
CA SER A 59 -11.60 -1.66 15.55
C SER A 59 -12.74 -1.55 14.53
N PRO A 60 -13.91 -2.13 14.82
CA PRO A 60 -15.07 -2.03 13.94
C PRO A 60 -15.73 -0.63 13.98
N ARG A 61 -15.16 0.33 14.72
CA ARG A 61 -15.69 1.69 14.85
C ARG A 61 -15.16 2.67 13.79
N ILE A 62 -14.65 2.19 12.67
CA ILE A 62 -14.45 3.09 11.54
C ILE A 62 -15.83 3.41 10.96
N GLU A 63 -16.45 4.46 11.51
CA GLU A 63 -17.65 5.13 11.01
C GLU A 63 -17.45 5.72 9.58
N SER A 64 -16.33 5.43 8.91
CA SER A 64 -15.88 6.09 7.69
C SER A 64 -15.66 5.19 6.47
N HIS A 65 -16.00 3.90 6.50
CA HIS A 65 -15.99 3.08 5.27
C HIS A 65 -17.39 3.04 4.66
N PRO A 66 -17.65 3.77 3.56
CA PRO A 66 -18.98 3.91 2.98
C PRO A 66 -19.39 2.72 2.10
N TYR A 67 -18.52 1.71 1.92
CA TYR A 67 -18.71 0.66 0.94
C TYR A 67 -19.21 -0.65 1.57
N PRO A 68 -20.04 -1.43 0.83
CA PRO A 68 -20.57 -2.70 1.29
C PRO A 68 -19.46 -3.76 1.49
N PHE A 69 -19.64 -4.58 2.53
CA PHE A 69 -18.72 -5.59 3.07
C PHE A 69 -18.50 -6.79 2.11
N PRO A 70 -17.44 -7.59 2.32
CA PRO A 70 -17.12 -8.68 1.39
C PRO A 70 -18.25 -9.69 1.20
N SER A 71 -18.30 -10.20 -0.02
CA SER A 71 -19.31 -11.12 -0.56
C SER A 71 -19.12 -12.58 -0.12
N SER A 72 -18.04 -12.87 0.62
CA SER A 72 -17.67 -14.24 1.00
C SER A 72 -18.59 -14.76 2.11
N PRO A 73 -19.22 -15.94 1.94
CA PRO A 73 -20.04 -16.53 2.98
C PRO A 73 -19.24 -16.77 4.27
N GLY A 74 -19.62 -16.09 5.35
CA GLY A 74 -19.08 -16.32 6.70
C GLY A 74 -18.01 -15.35 7.17
N GLU A 75 -17.49 -14.45 6.32
CA GLU A 75 -16.63 -13.35 6.78
C GLU A 75 -17.49 -12.21 7.35
N THR A 76 -17.14 -11.75 8.54
CA THR A 76 -17.73 -10.57 9.16
C THR A 76 -16.78 -9.37 9.02
N PHE A 77 -17.32 -8.18 9.19
CA PHE A 77 -16.49 -6.96 9.25
C PHE A 77 -15.41 -7.04 10.34
N GLN A 78 -15.65 -7.78 11.42
CA GLN A 78 -14.73 -7.87 12.56
C GLN A 78 -13.49 -8.73 12.25
N ASP A 79 -13.52 -9.50 11.16
CA ASP A 79 -12.42 -10.39 10.77
C ASP A 79 -11.33 -9.66 9.97
N GLY A 80 -11.63 -8.45 9.49
CA GLY A 80 -10.73 -7.63 8.69
C GLY A 80 -9.80 -6.72 9.51
N VAL A 81 -8.73 -6.24 8.87
CA VAL A 81 -7.93 -5.10 9.32
C VAL A 81 -8.15 -3.95 8.36
N HIS A 82 -8.49 -2.78 8.87
CA HIS A 82 -8.92 -1.63 8.09
C HIS A 82 -7.89 -0.51 8.20
N ALA A 83 -7.74 0.29 7.15
CA ALA A 83 -6.88 1.45 7.14
C ALA A 83 -7.57 2.68 6.59
N VAL A 84 -7.28 3.82 7.20
CA VAL A 84 -7.66 5.15 6.72
C VAL A 84 -6.42 6.04 6.71
N MET A 85 -6.41 7.08 5.88
CA MET A 85 -5.36 8.10 5.96
C MET A 85 -5.35 8.76 7.34
N ALA A 86 -4.17 8.90 7.94
CA ALA A 86 -4.00 9.45 9.30
C ALA A 86 -4.57 10.87 9.43
N ASN A 87 -4.44 11.67 8.36
CA ASN A 87 -4.93 13.05 8.30
C ASN A 87 -6.26 13.18 7.53
N GLY A 88 -6.92 12.06 7.23
CA GLY A 88 -8.14 12.00 6.41
C GLY A 88 -7.90 12.14 4.90
N GLU A 89 -6.92 12.94 4.48
CA GLU A 89 -6.52 13.17 3.09
C GLU A 89 -5.07 13.67 3.00
N ALA A 90 -4.49 13.68 1.79
CA ALA A 90 -3.21 14.33 1.51
C ALA A 90 -3.22 15.02 0.15
N VAL A 91 -2.47 16.12 0.00
CA VAL A 91 -2.27 16.76 -1.31
C VAL A 91 -0.88 16.39 -1.84
N VAL A 92 -0.84 15.66 -2.94
CA VAL A 92 0.39 15.15 -3.56
C VAL A 92 0.55 15.67 -4.99
N PRO A 93 1.78 15.74 -5.54
CA PRO A 93 1.97 16.01 -6.96
C PRO A 93 1.31 14.92 -7.82
N SER A 94 0.62 15.33 -8.88
CA SER A 94 0.04 14.37 -9.84
C SER A 94 1.15 13.71 -10.66
N LEU A 95 1.11 12.38 -10.75
CA LEU A 95 1.99 11.61 -11.62
C LEU A 95 1.52 11.62 -13.09
N MET A 96 0.24 11.94 -13.32
CA MET A 96 -0.38 11.91 -14.65
C MET A 96 -0.29 13.27 -15.36
N ILE A 97 -0.30 14.37 -14.60
CA ILE A 97 -0.30 15.74 -15.12
C ILE A 97 0.85 16.51 -14.46
N PRO A 98 1.99 16.68 -15.15
CA PRO A 98 3.14 17.40 -14.60
C PRO A 98 2.78 18.80 -14.10
N GLY A 99 3.21 19.12 -12.87
CA GLY A 99 2.95 20.42 -12.23
C GLY A 99 1.58 20.53 -11.54
N ALA A 100 0.64 19.61 -11.81
CA ALA A 100 -0.63 19.57 -11.09
C ALA A 100 -0.48 18.91 -9.71
N LYS A 101 -1.43 19.22 -8.82
CA LYS A 101 -1.58 18.57 -7.51
C LYS A 101 -2.91 17.80 -7.49
N ILE A 102 -2.97 16.79 -6.63
CA ILE A 102 -4.17 16.02 -6.40
C ILE A 102 -4.34 15.78 -4.91
N ARG A 103 -5.57 15.95 -4.42
CA ARG A 103 -5.98 15.61 -3.07
C ARG A 103 -6.46 14.17 -3.04
N VAL A 104 -5.71 13.30 -2.38
CA VAL A 104 -5.99 11.87 -2.30
C VAL A 104 -6.66 11.53 -0.97
N ARG A 105 -7.59 10.58 -1.03
CA ARG A 105 -8.26 9.98 0.13
C ARG A 105 -8.36 8.49 -0.08
N ASP A 106 -7.54 7.76 0.66
CA ASP A 106 -7.46 6.31 0.61
C ASP A 106 -8.08 5.64 1.83
N GLU A 107 -8.79 4.56 1.55
CA GLU A 107 -9.36 3.65 2.53
C GLU A 107 -9.07 2.23 2.09
N LEU A 108 -8.48 1.42 2.97
CA LEU A 108 -8.07 0.05 2.69
C LEU A 108 -8.77 -0.90 3.66
N SER A 109 -9.09 -2.11 3.20
CA SER A 109 -9.52 -3.19 4.10
C SER A 109 -8.90 -4.51 3.67
N LEU A 110 -8.30 -5.22 4.62
CA LEU A 110 -7.56 -6.45 4.40
C LEU A 110 -8.22 -7.60 5.16
N TRP A 111 -8.61 -8.64 4.43
CA TRP A 111 -9.06 -9.94 4.94
C TRP A 111 -8.03 -11.02 4.58
N ASP A 112 -8.27 -12.24 5.04
CA ASP A 112 -7.39 -13.36 4.68
C ASP A 112 -7.36 -13.56 3.17
N GLY A 113 -8.52 -13.57 2.51
CA GLY A 113 -8.64 -13.83 1.08
C GLY A 113 -8.52 -12.61 0.15
N ALA A 114 -8.64 -11.38 0.65
CA ALA A 114 -8.82 -10.21 -0.21
C ALA A 114 -8.26 -8.91 0.38
N LEU A 115 -7.80 -8.02 -0.49
CA LEU A 115 -7.50 -6.62 -0.21
C LEU A 115 -8.46 -5.72 -0.98
N TRP A 116 -9.20 -4.89 -0.26
CA TRP A 116 -10.13 -3.92 -0.81
C TRP A 116 -9.51 -2.53 -0.76
N ILE A 117 -9.57 -1.80 -1.88
CA ILE A 117 -9.00 -0.46 -2.03
C ILE A 117 -10.06 0.51 -2.51
N ASN A 118 -10.34 1.53 -1.70
CA ASN A 118 -11.22 2.63 -2.04
C ASN A 118 -10.40 3.93 -2.19
N ASP A 119 -9.68 4.02 -3.30
CA ASP A 119 -8.87 5.19 -3.69
C ASP A 119 -9.74 6.25 -4.39
N ARG A 120 -9.57 7.50 -3.99
CA ARG A 120 -10.28 8.66 -4.53
C ARG A 120 -9.33 9.85 -4.60
N GLY A 121 -9.26 10.45 -5.78
CA GLY A 121 -8.53 11.68 -6.04
C GLY A 121 -9.47 12.82 -6.39
N TYR A 122 -9.23 13.98 -5.79
CA TYR A 122 -9.99 15.21 -5.99
C TYR A 122 -9.08 16.36 -6.40
N ASP A 123 -9.64 17.33 -7.11
CA ASP A 123 -9.01 18.61 -7.32
C ASP A 123 -8.81 19.29 -5.95
N PRO A 124 -7.59 19.68 -5.57
CA PRO A 124 -7.34 20.31 -4.27
C PRO A 124 -8.04 21.67 -4.10
N GLU A 125 -8.36 22.38 -5.17
CA GLU A 125 -8.96 23.72 -5.10
C GLU A 125 -10.50 23.68 -5.18
N GLY A 126 -11.04 23.10 -6.26
CA GLY A 126 -12.48 23.01 -6.48
C GLY A 126 -13.16 21.85 -5.75
N GLY A 127 -12.40 20.86 -5.30
CA GLY A 127 -12.93 19.65 -4.66
C GLY A 127 -13.61 18.68 -5.63
N ASP A 128 -13.55 18.97 -6.94
CA ASP A 128 -14.10 18.11 -7.99
C ASP A 128 -13.43 16.74 -7.98
N PHE A 129 -14.21 15.69 -8.23
CA PHE A 129 -13.68 14.35 -8.37
C PHE A 129 -12.81 14.24 -9.64
N VAL A 130 -11.58 13.76 -9.50
CA VAL A 130 -10.62 13.60 -10.60
C VAL A 130 -10.44 12.14 -10.99
N TYR A 131 -10.17 11.24 -10.04
CA TYR A 131 -9.97 9.81 -10.33
C TYR A 131 -10.34 8.91 -9.15
N GLY A 132 -10.40 7.61 -9.45
CA GLY A 132 -10.58 6.55 -8.46
C GLY A 132 -11.95 5.89 -8.57
N ASN A 133 -12.41 5.30 -7.48
CA ASN A 133 -13.69 4.62 -7.43
C ASN A 133 -14.87 5.61 -7.44
N GLN A 134 -15.49 5.80 -8.61
CA GLN A 134 -16.64 6.70 -8.79
C GLN A 134 -17.97 6.12 -8.29
N ARG A 135 -18.11 4.79 -8.22
CA ARG A 135 -19.40 4.13 -7.94
C ARG A 135 -19.58 3.80 -6.46
N GLY A 136 -18.63 4.18 -5.61
CA GLY A 136 -18.61 3.80 -4.21
C GLY A 136 -18.35 2.31 -3.98
N VAL A 137 -17.94 1.56 -5.02
CA VAL A 137 -17.61 0.12 -4.95
C VAL A 137 -16.10 -0.06 -5.07
N PRO A 138 -15.39 -0.35 -3.97
CA PRO A 138 -13.93 -0.44 -3.97
C PRO A 138 -13.41 -1.51 -4.90
N TYR A 139 -12.14 -1.39 -5.28
CA TYR A 139 -11.45 -2.45 -6.00
C TYR A 139 -11.18 -3.61 -5.03
N GLU A 140 -11.67 -4.79 -5.37
CA GLU A 140 -11.36 -6.03 -4.65
C GLU A 140 -10.19 -6.75 -5.34
N MET A 141 -9.14 -7.05 -4.59
CA MET A 141 -7.98 -7.81 -5.06
C MET A 141 -7.89 -9.13 -4.29
N GLY A 142 -8.21 -10.23 -4.97
CA GLY A 142 -8.11 -11.56 -4.40
C GLY A 142 -6.65 -12.00 -4.20
N ARG A 143 -6.38 -12.66 -3.08
CA ARG A 143 -5.07 -13.27 -2.79
C ARG A 143 -4.80 -14.39 -3.78
N VAL A 144 -3.71 -14.27 -4.54
CA VAL A 144 -3.31 -15.31 -5.50
C VAL A 144 -2.33 -16.30 -4.91
N THR A 145 -1.41 -15.81 -4.08
CA THR A 145 -0.38 -16.64 -3.44
C THR A 145 -0.19 -16.30 -1.98
N THR A 146 0.21 -17.30 -1.20
CA THR A 146 0.77 -17.11 0.13
C THR A 146 2.26 -17.45 0.12
N PHE A 147 3.00 -16.83 1.03
CA PHE A 147 4.40 -17.14 1.29
C PHE A 147 4.46 -17.80 2.65
N LEU A 148 4.80 -19.08 2.68
CA LEU A 148 5.02 -19.77 3.94
C LEU A 148 6.39 -19.36 4.46
N ARG A 149 6.41 -18.78 5.66
CA ARG A 149 7.66 -18.64 6.40
C ARG A 149 8.03 -20.05 6.85
N GLY A 150 9.16 -20.56 6.39
CA GLY A 150 9.70 -21.79 6.95
C GLY A 150 9.84 -21.60 8.46
N ASP A 151 9.30 -22.53 9.24
CA ASP A 151 9.51 -22.58 10.69
C ASP A 151 11.01 -22.79 10.88
N GLY A 152 11.76 -21.71 11.08
CA GLY A 152 13.20 -21.78 11.31
C GLY A 152 13.45 -22.45 12.65
N ASP A 153 13.63 -23.77 12.63
CA ASP A 153 13.72 -24.64 13.79
C ASP A 153 15.14 -24.78 14.34
N GLY A 154 16.12 -23.99 13.87
CA GLY A 154 17.47 -24.03 14.41
C GLY A 154 18.39 -22.90 13.98
N GLU A 155 19.46 -22.69 14.76
CA GLU A 155 20.62 -21.86 14.42
C GLU A 155 21.08 -22.17 12.99
N GLY A 156 21.00 -21.18 12.10
CA GLY A 156 21.21 -21.36 10.66
C GLY A 156 19.97 -21.15 9.79
N SER A 157 18.87 -20.64 10.39
CA SER A 157 17.64 -20.26 9.68
C SER A 157 17.94 -19.62 8.31
N PRO A 158 17.37 -20.17 7.22
CA PRO A 158 17.59 -19.62 5.89
C PRO A 158 17.16 -18.15 5.88
N PRO A 159 17.77 -17.32 5.01
CA PRO A 159 17.45 -15.90 4.95
C PRO A 159 15.94 -15.72 4.79
N LEU A 160 15.40 -14.63 5.36
CA LEU A 160 14.00 -14.16 5.30
C LEU A 160 13.32 -14.22 3.90
N PHE A 161 14.09 -14.53 2.85
CA PHE A 161 13.72 -14.56 1.45
C PHE A 161 13.55 -15.98 0.87
N ALA A 162 13.84 -17.05 1.61
CA ALA A 162 13.60 -18.43 1.17
C ALA A 162 12.17 -18.90 1.51
N THR A 163 11.17 -18.10 1.15
CA THR A 163 9.76 -18.46 1.35
C THR A 163 9.25 -19.28 0.16
N GLU A 164 8.72 -20.47 0.42
CA GLU A 164 7.98 -21.21 -0.61
C GLU A 164 6.69 -20.46 -0.93
N ARG A 165 6.45 -20.25 -2.23
CA ARG A 165 5.26 -19.57 -2.74
C ARG A 165 4.19 -20.61 -3.12
N THR A 166 3.08 -20.63 -2.40
CA THR A 166 1.95 -21.52 -2.70
C THR A 166 0.83 -20.73 -3.37
N VAL A 167 0.26 -21.27 -4.45
CA VAL A 167 -0.92 -20.68 -5.12
C VAL A 167 -2.17 -21.06 -4.35
N VAL A 168 -2.92 -20.06 -3.88
CA VAL A 168 -4.14 -20.24 -3.08
C VAL A 168 -5.42 -19.91 -3.87
N ASN A 169 -5.30 -19.21 -5.00
CA ASN A 169 -6.40 -18.95 -5.92
C ASN A 169 -6.04 -19.43 -7.33
N GLY A 170 -6.60 -20.58 -7.71
CA GLY A 170 -6.37 -21.20 -9.02
C GLY A 170 -6.90 -20.36 -10.19
N ASP A 171 -8.02 -19.69 -9.99
CA ASP A 171 -8.69 -18.89 -11.03
C ASP A 171 -7.90 -17.63 -11.39
N LEU A 172 -7.18 -17.07 -10.42
CA LEU A 172 -6.30 -15.90 -10.62
C LEU A 172 -4.83 -16.27 -10.84
N LYS A 173 -4.48 -17.56 -10.81
CA LYS A 173 -3.09 -18.07 -10.98
C LYS A 173 -2.41 -17.54 -12.24
N TRP A 174 -3.18 -17.31 -13.30
CA TRP A 174 -2.64 -16.79 -14.56
C TRP A 174 -2.00 -15.40 -14.42
N THR A 175 -2.37 -14.60 -13.40
CA THR A 175 -1.78 -13.27 -13.16
C THR A 175 -0.32 -13.32 -12.70
N LEU A 176 0.19 -14.49 -12.31
CA LEU A 176 1.53 -14.66 -11.75
C LEU A 176 2.68 -14.71 -12.76
N GLY A 177 2.38 -14.57 -14.05
CA GLY A 177 3.36 -14.50 -15.14
C GLY A 177 3.49 -15.80 -15.94
N PRO A 178 4.42 -15.85 -16.92
CA PRO A 178 4.44 -16.88 -17.98
C PRO A 178 4.59 -18.33 -17.49
N ARG A 179 5.10 -18.57 -16.28
CA ARG A 179 5.19 -19.93 -15.70
C ARG A 179 3.83 -20.49 -15.26
N HIS A 180 2.82 -19.64 -15.14
CA HIS A 180 1.53 -19.97 -14.57
C HIS A 180 0.36 -19.81 -15.55
N ARG A 181 0.65 -19.47 -16.81
CA ARG A 181 -0.33 -19.29 -17.87
C ARG A 181 0.26 -19.54 -19.26
N THR A 182 -0.61 -19.77 -20.23
CA THR A 182 -0.27 -19.68 -21.65
C THR A 182 -0.54 -18.26 -22.16
N GLU A 183 0.06 -17.89 -23.31
CA GLU A 183 -0.20 -16.60 -23.96
C GLU A 183 -1.66 -16.47 -24.44
N GLY A 184 -2.25 -17.58 -24.90
CA GLY A 184 -3.66 -17.62 -25.29
C GLY A 184 -4.60 -17.29 -24.12
N LEU A 185 -4.39 -17.94 -22.96
CA LEU A 185 -5.15 -17.66 -21.74
C LEU A 185 -4.96 -16.21 -21.28
N TYR A 186 -3.73 -15.69 -21.35
CA TYR A 186 -3.47 -14.29 -20.98
C TYR A 186 -4.31 -13.33 -21.83
N ARG A 187 -4.25 -13.49 -23.14
CA ARG A 187 -4.95 -12.65 -24.10
C ARG A 187 -6.46 -12.69 -23.88
N GLU A 188 -7.01 -13.91 -23.79
CA GLU A 188 -8.43 -14.14 -23.51
C GLU A 188 -8.89 -13.41 -22.24
N ARG A 189 -8.16 -13.56 -21.13
CA ARG A 189 -8.52 -12.93 -19.86
C ARG A 189 -8.36 -11.42 -19.87
N VAL A 190 -7.32 -10.90 -20.51
CA VAL A 190 -7.09 -9.45 -20.65
C VAL A 190 -8.15 -8.82 -21.54
N GLU A 191 -8.55 -9.48 -22.63
CA GLU A 191 -9.62 -9.01 -23.52
C GLU A 191 -10.97 -8.97 -22.80
N ALA A 192 -11.29 -9.99 -21.99
CA ALA A 192 -12.52 -10.05 -21.21
C ALA A 192 -12.68 -8.89 -20.21
N ILE A 193 -11.58 -8.31 -19.72
CA ILE A 193 -11.59 -7.14 -18.83
C ILE A 193 -11.47 -5.79 -19.58
N GLY A 194 -11.68 -5.79 -20.90
CA GLY A 194 -11.67 -4.60 -21.75
C GLY A 194 -10.41 -4.44 -22.61
N GLY A 195 -9.38 -5.26 -22.38
CA GLY A 195 -8.14 -5.26 -23.17
C GLY A 195 -7.37 -3.93 -23.16
N PRO A 196 -6.21 -3.88 -23.85
CA PRO A 196 -5.45 -2.63 -24.04
C PRO A 196 -6.21 -1.60 -24.90
N THR A 197 -7.22 -2.04 -25.64
CA THR A 197 -8.00 -1.22 -26.57
C THR A 197 -9.15 -0.46 -25.92
N ALA A 198 -9.58 -0.79 -24.68
CA ALA A 198 -10.62 -0.04 -23.97
C ALA A 198 -10.22 1.40 -23.60
N VAL A 199 -8.94 1.77 -23.72
CA VAL A 199 -8.40 3.04 -23.16
C VAL A 199 -8.70 4.28 -24.03
N MET A 200 -9.23 4.18 -25.25
CA MET A 200 -9.18 5.33 -26.19
C MET A 200 -10.49 5.76 -26.87
N THR A 201 -11.66 5.20 -26.56
CA THR A 201 -12.90 5.51 -27.31
C THR A 201 -13.88 6.48 -26.64
N GLY A 202 -13.58 7.04 -25.46
CA GLY A 202 -14.61 7.71 -24.63
C GLY A 202 -14.32 9.14 -24.16
N ARG A 203 -14.53 10.13 -25.05
CA ARG A 203 -14.98 11.54 -24.86
C ARG A 203 -14.12 12.55 -25.63
N LYS A 204 -14.52 12.81 -26.87
CA LYS A 204 -14.42 14.19 -27.38
C LYS A 204 -15.43 15.02 -26.60
N ARG A 205 -14.95 16.03 -25.86
CA ARG A 205 -15.79 17.14 -25.38
C ARG A 205 -16.18 18.02 -26.55
#